data_AF-A0A392QZX0-F1
#
_entry.id   AF-A0A392QZX0-F1
#
_cell.length_a   1.000
_cell.length_b   1.000
_cell.length_c   1.000
_cell.angle_alpha   90.00
_cell.angle_beta   90.00
_cell.angle_gamma   90.00
#
_symmetry.space_group_name_H-M   'P 1'
#
loop_
_entity.id
_entity.type
_entity.pdbx_description
1 polymer ?
#
loop_
_entity_poly.entity_id
_entity_poly.type
_entity_poly.pdbx_seq_one_letter_code
_entity_poly.pdbx_strand_id
1 'polypeptide(L)'
;SDIVNLVSKNPRILSLSVENHIVPIYELLHKFLQSEEDTVALAIHKPYLLSHSRVPDNITMLVENGVRDSTIARLLRSKSRVLTSSECYMLELVEELKDLGFNPSKITFGIAMAAKQSVNKTLWKEKVDVFKKWGWSDEDVLEAFRRQPH
;
A
#
# COMPACT_ATOMS: atom_id res chain seq x y z
N SER A 1 -2.24 21.70 -17.64
CA SER A 1 -1.07 21.98 -16.79
C SER A 1 -1.06 20.99 -15.64
N ASP A 2 0.08 20.33 -15.41
CA ASP A 2 0.22 19.28 -14.38
C ASP A 2 0.07 19.82 -12.96
N ILE A 3 0.52 21.05 -12.72
CA ILE A 3 0.36 21.74 -11.43
C ILE A 3 -1.13 21.94 -11.11
N VAL A 4 -1.94 22.32 -12.09
CA VAL A 4 -3.39 22.46 -11.91
C VAL A 4 -4.01 21.11 -11.53
N ASN A 5 -3.63 20.03 -12.23
CA ASN A 5 -4.13 18.69 -11.93
C ASN A 5 -3.73 18.22 -10.51
N LEU A 6 -2.47 18.44 -10.13
CA LEU A 6 -1.91 18.14 -8.81
C LEU A 6 -2.71 18.84 -7.69
N VAL A 7 -2.89 20.17 -7.82
CA VAL A 7 -3.59 21.01 -6.85
C VAL A 7 -5.08 20.69 -6.80
N SER A 8 -5.73 20.49 -7.96
CA SER A 8 -7.17 20.15 -8.02
C SER A 8 -7.47 18.82 -7.34
N LYS A 9 -6.58 17.82 -7.44
CA LYS A 9 -6.75 16.52 -6.78
C LYS A 9 -6.40 16.53 -5.29
N ASN A 10 -5.46 17.39 -4.87
CA ASN A 10 -5.03 17.46 -3.48
C ASN A 10 -4.61 18.90 -3.09
N PRO A 11 -5.57 19.78 -2.77
CA PRO A 11 -5.28 21.17 -2.42
C PRO A 11 -4.36 21.34 -1.21
N ARG A 12 -4.29 20.33 -0.32
CA ARG A 12 -3.42 20.31 0.86
C ARG A 12 -1.95 20.48 0.51
N ILE A 13 -1.54 20.16 -0.71
CA ILE A 13 -0.14 20.31 -1.13
C ILE A 13 0.33 21.77 -1.08
N LEU A 14 -0.58 22.73 -1.21
CA LEU A 14 -0.26 24.17 -1.14
C LEU A 14 0.10 24.65 0.27
N SER A 15 -0.28 23.91 1.32
CA SER A 15 0.05 24.27 2.72
C SER A 15 1.33 23.59 3.21
N LEU A 16 2.00 22.79 2.39
CA LEU A 16 3.17 22.02 2.78
C LEU A 16 4.46 22.73 2.37
N SER A 17 5.52 22.53 3.15
CA SER A 17 6.85 23.01 2.78
C SER A 17 7.37 22.22 1.59
N VAL A 18 7.76 22.91 0.52
CA VAL A 18 8.39 22.28 -0.65
C VAL A 18 9.69 21.59 -0.23
N GLU A 19 10.58 22.34 0.41
CA GLU A 19 11.92 21.88 0.81
C GLU A 19 11.88 20.84 1.93
N ASN A 20 11.03 21.02 2.95
CA ASN A 20 11.06 20.18 4.15
C ASN A 20 10.03 19.04 4.14
N HIS A 21 9.18 18.94 3.11
CA HIS A 21 8.16 17.90 3.05
C HIS A 21 8.01 17.27 1.65
N ILE A 22 7.71 18.09 0.64
CA ILE A 22 7.41 17.56 -0.70
C ILE A 22 8.66 16.93 -1.34
N VAL A 23 9.80 17.62 -1.32
CA VAL A 23 11.07 17.14 -1.90
C VAL A 23 11.55 15.85 -1.22
N PRO A 24 11.64 15.76 0.13
CA PRO A 24 12.06 14.52 0.79
C PRO A 24 11.18 13.31 0.46
N ILE A 25 9.85 13.49 0.40
CA ILE A 25 8.94 12.39 0.02
C ILE A 25 9.14 12.04 -1.45
N TYR A 26 9.28 13.03 -2.34
CA TYR A 26 9.54 12.79 -3.76
C TYR A 26 10.81 11.97 -3.99
N GLU A 27 11.93 12.36 -3.35
CA GLU A 27 13.20 11.63 -3.43
C GLU A 27 13.08 10.20 -2.89
N LEU A 28 12.33 10.01 -1.80
CA LEU A 28 12.03 8.69 -1.28
C LEU A 28 11.27 7.84 -2.31
N LEU A 29 10.23 8.39 -2.95
CA LEU A 29 9.48 7.67 -3.99
C LEU A 29 10.37 7.33 -5.20
N HIS A 30 11.20 8.29 -5.63
CA HIS A 30 12.14 8.13 -6.73
C HIS A 30 13.13 6.99 -6.47
N LYS A 31 13.65 6.85 -5.24
CA LYS A 31 14.55 5.74 -4.85
C LYS A 31 13.98 4.36 -5.18
N PHE A 32 12.67 4.15 -5.02
CA PHE A 32 12.03 2.86 -5.30
C PHE A 32 11.59 2.72 -6.77
N LEU A 33 11.19 3.82 -7.42
CA LEU A 33 10.71 3.76 -8.80
C LEU A 33 11.84 3.71 -9.82
N GLN A 34 12.97 4.36 -9.51
CA GLN A 34 14.19 4.44 -10.34
C GLN A 34 13.92 4.98 -11.76
N SER A 35 12.88 5.81 -11.92
CA SER A 35 12.57 6.54 -13.15
C SER A 35 11.95 7.88 -12.80
N GLU A 36 12.47 8.95 -13.40
CA GLU A 36 11.96 10.31 -13.19
C GLU A 36 10.55 10.43 -13.76
N GLU A 37 10.33 9.88 -14.96
CA GLU A 37 9.03 9.88 -15.64
C GLU A 37 7.95 9.18 -14.80
N ASP A 38 8.25 7.99 -14.27
CA ASP A 38 7.35 7.24 -13.39
C ASP A 38 7.06 8.01 -12.09
N THR A 39 8.07 8.69 -11.53
CA THR A 39 7.94 9.41 -10.26
C THR A 39 7.09 10.66 -10.42
N VAL A 40 7.34 11.46 -11.46
CA VAL A 40 6.52 12.63 -11.83
C VAL A 40 5.08 12.20 -12.12
N ALA A 41 4.89 11.15 -12.92
CA ALA A 41 3.56 10.62 -13.20
C ALA A 41 2.85 10.18 -11.92
N LEU A 42 3.52 9.45 -11.02
CA LEU A 42 2.95 9.04 -9.74
C LEU A 42 2.54 10.23 -8.87
N ALA A 43 3.40 11.26 -8.77
CA ALA A 43 3.12 12.47 -8.02
C ALA A 43 1.87 13.20 -8.54
N ILE A 44 1.72 13.33 -9.86
CA ILE A 44 0.57 13.99 -10.49
C ILE A 44 -0.72 13.14 -10.36
N HIS A 45 -0.60 11.82 -10.50
CA HIS A 45 -1.75 10.93 -10.44
C HIS A 45 -2.21 10.64 -9.01
N LYS A 46 -1.30 10.63 -8.04
CA LYS A 46 -1.53 10.25 -6.64
C LYS A 46 -0.90 11.27 -5.67
N PRO A 47 -1.27 12.57 -5.77
CA PRO A 47 -0.64 13.64 -4.99
C PRO A 47 -0.85 13.52 -3.48
N TYR A 48 -1.78 12.67 -3.04
CA TYR A 48 -1.96 12.37 -1.62
C TYR A 48 -0.72 11.73 -0.99
N LEU A 49 0.12 11.04 -1.77
CA LEU A 49 1.38 10.46 -1.30
C LEU A 49 2.36 11.53 -0.83
N LEU A 50 2.43 12.65 -1.55
CA LEU A 50 3.30 13.78 -1.21
C LEU A 50 2.78 14.61 -0.03
N SER A 51 1.52 14.42 0.38
CA SER A 51 0.93 15.17 1.49
C SER A 51 0.74 14.38 2.77
N HIS A 52 0.97 13.06 2.73
CA HIS A 52 0.79 12.20 3.88
C HIS A 52 2.13 11.99 4.58
N SER A 53 2.27 12.58 5.77
CA SER A 53 3.46 12.43 6.62
C SER A 53 3.79 10.98 7.00
N ARG A 54 2.81 10.06 6.91
CA ARG A 54 2.97 8.64 7.24
C ARG A 54 3.63 7.82 6.13
N VAL A 55 3.72 8.32 4.91
CA VAL A 55 4.25 7.55 3.77
C VAL A 55 5.70 7.13 4.01
N PRO A 56 6.61 8.02 4.46
CA PRO A 56 7.97 7.61 4.84
C PRO A 56 8.01 6.54 5.91
N ASP A 57 7.30 6.74 7.02
CA ASP A 57 7.30 5.82 8.17
C ASP A 57 6.78 4.43 7.78
N ASN A 58 5.70 4.38 7.01
CA ASN A 58 5.13 3.14 6.50
C ASN A 58 6.08 2.43 5.51
N ILE A 59 6.79 3.17 4.67
CA ILE A 59 7.80 2.57 3.77
C ILE A 59 8.97 2.00 4.58
N THR A 60 9.48 2.75 5.56
CA THR A 60 10.56 2.30 6.45
C THR A 60 10.14 1.03 7.19
N MET A 61 8.96 1.01 7.78
CA MET A 61 8.41 -0.17 8.46
C MET A 61 8.35 -1.40 7.54
N LEU A 62 7.93 -1.24 6.28
CA LEU A 62 7.90 -2.36 5.32
C LEU A 62 9.30 -2.87 4.99
N VAL A 63 10.28 -1.98 4.80
CA VAL A 63 11.68 -2.36 4.58
C VAL A 63 12.24 -3.11 5.78
N GLU A 64 12.03 -2.61 7.00
CA GLU A 64 12.45 -3.25 8.26
C GLU A 64 11.80 -4.62 8.45
N ASN A 65 10.58 -4.81 7.95
CA ASN A 65 9.88 -6.09 7.96
C ASN A 65 10.24 -7.02 6.79
N GLY A 66 11.28 -6.70 6.01
CA GLY A 66 11.83 -7.55 4.96
C GLY A 66 11.08 -7.49 3.62
N VAL A 67 10.22 -6.47 3.42
CA VAL A 67 9.56 -6.26 2.13
C VAL A 67 10.57 -5.70 1.14
N ARG A 68 10.73 -6.39 0.01
CA ARG A 68 11.68 -5.96 -1.03
C ARG A 68 11.27 -4.63 -1.67
N ASP A 69 12.26 -3.83 -2.03
CA ASP A 69 12.10 -2.58 -2.79
C ASP A 69 11.23 -2.76 -4.04
N SER A 70 11.39 -3.84 -4.79
CA SER A 70 10.57 -4.14 -5.97
C SER A 70 9.08 -4.32 -5.64
N THR A 71 8.77 -4.85 -4.45
CA THR A 71 7.40 -5.02 -3.97
C THR A 71 6.82 -3.66 -3.56
N ILE A 72 7.60 -2.80 -2.90
CA ILE A 72 7.23 -1.42 -2.56
C ILE A 72 6.98 -0.61 -3.85
N ALA A 73 7.88 -0.69 -4.82
CA ALA A 73 7.73 -0.04 -6.13
C ALA A 73 6.44 -0.48 -6.85
N ARG A 74 6.07 -1.77 -6.75
CA ARG A 74 4.80 -2.26 -7.29
C ARG A 74 3.58 -1.71 -6.53
N LEU A 75 3.64 -1.63 -5.21
CA LEU A 75 2.59 -1.01 -4.39
C LEU A 75 2.39 0.47 -4.77
N LEU A 76 3.49 1.22 -4.94
CA LEU A 76 3.46 2.61 -5.39
C LEU A 76 2.72 2.74 -6.73
N ARG A 77 3.07 1.93 -7.73
CA ARG A 77 2.44 1.96 -9.06
C ARG A 77 0.96 1.56 -9.03
N SER A 78 0.59 0.54 -8.26
CA SER A 78 -0.76 -0.03 -8.28
C SER A 78 -1.66 0.46 -7.14
N LYS A 79 -1.38 0.06 -5.90
CA LYS A 79 -2.27 0.14 -4.73
C LYS A 79 -1.65 0.94 -3.57
N SER A 80 -1.22 2.15 -3.88
CA SER A 80 -0.42 3.01 -2.99
C SER A 80 -1.17 3.56 -1.77
N ARG A 81 -2.50 3.43 -1.71
CA ARG A 81 -3.27 3.83 -0.51
C ARG A 81 -2.84 3.07 0.74
N VAL A 82 -2.33 1.84 0.60
CA VAL A 82 -1.84 1.07 1.77
C VAL A 82 -0.75 1.83 2.53
N LEU A 83 0.07 2.61 1.84
CA LEU A 83 1.17 3.39 2.43
C LEU A 83 0.69 4.65 3.18
N THR A 84 -0.60 4.96 3.14
CA THR A 84 -1.20 6.09 3.87
C THR A 84 -1.97 5.67 5.12
N SER A 85 -2.01 4.37 5.41
CA SER A 85 -2.67 3.81 6.57
C SER A 85 -2.07 4.31 7.89
N SER A 86 -2.84 4.21 8.98
CA SER A 86 -2.30 4.44 10.32
C SER A 86 -1.24 3.41 10.65
N GLU A 87 -0.30 3.79 11.51
CA GLU A 87 0.78 2.93 11.98
C GLU A 87 0.24 1.63 12.61
N CYS A 88 -0.73 1.75 13.52
CA CYS A 88 -1.35 0.58 14.16
C CYS A 88 -1.95 -0.40 13.14
N TYR A 89 -2.64 0.12 12.12
CA TYR A 89 -3.21 -0.74 11.07
C TYR A 89 -2.13 -1.39 10.21
N MET A 90 -1.06 -0.65 9.88
CA MET A 90 0.03 -1.18 9.07
C MET A 90 0.74 -2.34 9.80
N LEU A 91 1.01 -2.17 11.10
CA LEU A 91 1.59 -3.22 11.94
C LEU A 91 0.67 -4.45 12.01
N GLU A 92 -0.61 -4.26 12.35
CA GLU A 92 -1.60 -5.34 12.39
C GLU A 92 -1.67 -6.10 11.06
N LEU A 93 -1.65 -5.37 9.94
CA LEU A 93 -1.69 -5.98 8.60
C LEU A 93 -0.44 -6.79 8.29
N VAL A 94 0.74 -6.29 8.65
CA VAL A 94 2.02 -7.01 8.40
C VAL A 94 2.09 -8.28 9.23
N GLU A 95 1.69 -8.22 10.51
CA GLU A 95 1.64 -9.38 11.40
C GLU A 95 0.62 -10.40 10.93
N GLU A 96 -0.61 -9.97 10.61
CA GLU A 96 -1.66 -10.87 10.10
C GLU A 96 -1.20 -11.62 8.84
N LEU A 97 -0.55 -10.94 7.89
CA LEU A 97 -0.08 -11.61 6.67
C LEU A 97 1.07 -12.60 6.93
N LYS A 98 1.94 -12.30 7.90
CA LYS A 98 2.99 -13.25 8.32
C LYS A 98 2.38 -14.49 8.98
N ASP A 99 1.38 -14.31 9.84
CA ASP A 99 0.66 -15.42 10.49
C ASP A 99 -0.11 -16.27 9.47
N LEU A 100 -0.63 -15.64 8.42
CA LEU A 100 -1.21 -16.31 7.27
C LEU A 100 -0.17 -16.99 6.36
N GLY A 101 1.13 -16.97 6.70
CA GLY A 101 2.19 -17.67 5.98
C GLY A 101 2.71 -16.93 4.75
N PHE A 102 2.35 -15.67 4.54
CA PHE A 102 2.96 -14.88 3.46
C PHE A 102 4.40 -14.50 3.82
N ASN A 103 5.31 -14.73 2.88
CA ASN A 103 6.70 -14.31 3.03
C ASN A 103 6.86 -12.84 2.58
N PRO A 104 7.29 -11.91 3.46
CA PRO A 104 7.48 -10.49 3.13
C PRO A 104 8.39 -10.22 1.93
N SER A 105 9.35 -11.10 1.69
CA SER A 105 10.27 -10.96 0.55
C SER A 105 9.59 -11.26 -0.80
N LYS A 106 8.40 -11.86 -0.85
CA LYS A 106 7.72 -12.24 -2.09
C LYS A 106 6.76 -11.13 -2.55
N ILE A 107 6.58 -11.02 -3.87
CA ILE A 107 5.65 -10.03 -4.46
C ILE A 107 4.21 -10.25 -3.99
N THR A 108 3.83 -11.51 -3.74
CA THR A 108 2.51 -11.89 -3.23
C THR A 108 2.17 -11.22 -1.90
N PHE A 109 3.16 -10.90 -1.07
CA PHE A 109 2.95 -10.15 0.18
C PHE A 109 2.32 -8.77 -0.10
N GLY A 110 2.90 -8.00 -1.01
CA GLY A 110 2.34 -6.70 -1.40
C GLY A 110 0.97 -6.81 -2.08
N ILE A 111 0.70 -7.88 -2.82
CA ILE A 111 -0.62 -8.14 -3.40
C ILE A 111 -1.66 -8.40 -2.30
N ALA A 112 -1.32 -9.24 -1.32
CA ALA A 112 -2.20 -9.55 -0.19
C ALA A 112 -2.46 -8.32 0.69
N MET A 113 -1.43 -7.49 0.95
CA MET A 113 -1.59 -6.21 1.63
C MET A 113 -2.62 -5.32 0.92
N ALA A 114 -2.50 -5.16 -0.39
CA ALA A 114 -3.41 -4.34 -1.16
C ALA A 114 -4.85 -4.89 -1.15
N ALA A 115 -5.01 -6.21 -1.20
CA ALA A 115 -6.31 -6.86 -1.13
C ALA A 115 -6.99 -6.65 0.24
N LYS A 116 -6.27 -6.93 1.33
CA LYS A 116 -6.76 -6.70 2.70
C LYS A 116 -7.07 -5.24 2.97
N GLN A 117 -6.28 -4.33 2.42
CA GLN A 117 -6.55 -2.89 2.55
C GLN A 117 -7.83 -2.45 1.82
N SER A 118 -8.24 -3.18 0.78
CA SER A 118 -9.46 -2.89 0.02
C SER A 118 -10.74 -3.50 0.61
N VAL A 119 -10.61 -4.45 1.54
CA VAL A 119 -11.73 -5.20 2.13
C VAL A 119 -11.73 -4.97 3.63
N ASN A 120 -12.73 -4.25 4.14
CA ASN A 120 -12.87 -4.06 5.59
C ASN A 120 -13.24 -5.38 6.30
N LYS A 121 -13.09 -5.42 7.63
CA LYS A 121 -13.31 -6.63 8.44
C LYS A 121 -14.73 -7.22 8.27
N THR A 122 -15.75 -6.37 8.14
CA THR A 122 -17.14 -6.81 7.93
C THR A 122 -17.30 -7.51 6.58
N LEU A 123 -16.85 -6.87 5.49
CA LEU A 123 -16.94 -7.43 4.14
C LEU A 123 -16.09 -8.69 4.00
N TRP A 124 -14.94 -8.76 4.67
CA TRP A 124 -14.14 -9.98 4.74
C TRP A 124 -14.93 -11.13 5.37
N LYS A 125 -15.57 -10.88 6.52
CA LYS A 125 -16.40 -11.88 7.20
C LYS A 125 -17.57 -12.34 6.33
N GLU A 126 -18.27 -11.41 5.67
CA GLU A 126 -19.36 -11.74 4.75
C GLU A 126 -18.89 -12.63 3.60
N LYS A 127 -17.71 -12.35 3.01
CA LYS A 127 -17.12 -13.20 1.97
C LYS A 127 -16.82 -14.60 2.50
N VAL A 128 -16.18 -14.70 3.66
CA VAL A 128 -15.88 -15.98 4.32
C VAL A 128 -17.17 -16.77 4.59
N ASP A 129 -18.22 -16.11 5.11
CA ASP A 129 -19.51 -16.74 5.41
C ASP A 129 -20.20 -17.28 4.15
N VAL A 130 -20.04 -16.62 2.99
CA VAL A 130 -20.52 -17.12 1.69
C VAL A 130 -19.77 -18.40 1.30
N PHE A 131 -18.44 -18.43 1.40
CA PHE A 131 -17.68 -19.65 1.10
C PHE A 131 -18.05 -20.81 2.04
N LYS A 132 -18.25 -20.53 3.33
CA LYS A 132 -18.71 -21.54 4.30
C LYS A 132 -20.07 -22.12 3.95
N LYS A 133 -21.01 -21.31 3.44
CA LYS A 133 -22.30 -21.80 2.93
C LYS A 133 -22.15 -22.73 1.72
N TRP A 134 -21.06 -22.63 0.97
CA TRP A 134 -20.71 -23.54 -0.12
C TRP A 134 -19.88 -24.76 0.31
N GLY A 135 -19.72 -24.97 1.63
CA GLY A 135 -19.04 -26.13 2.19
C GLY A 135 -17.54 -25.96 2.39
N TRP A 136 -16.99 -24.75 2.22
CA TRP A 136 -15.58 -24.49 2.48
C TRP A 136 -15.29 -24.39 3.98
N SER A 137 -14.18 -24.97 4.41
CA SER A 137 -13.63 -24.75 5.75
C SER A 137 -12.92 -23.40 5.85
N ASP A 138 -12.61 -22.95 7.08
CA ASP A 138 -11.76 -21.78 7.28
C ASP A 138 -10.39 -21.94 6.59
N GLU A 139 -9.82 -23.15 6.65
CA GLU A 139 -8.52 -23.43 6.02
C GLU A 139 -8.59 -23.35 4.49
N ASP A 140 -9.68 -23.81 3.86
CA ASP A 140 -9.86 -23.70 2.41
C ASP A 140 -9.89 -22.23 1.96
N VAL A 141 -10.56 -21.38 2.74
CA VAL A 141 -10.64 -19.94 2.44
C VAL A 141 -9.27 -19.28 2.59
N LEU A 142 -8.54 -19.60 3.66
CA LEU A 142 -7.18 -19.09 3.88
C LEU A 142 -6.23 -19.57 2.79
N GLU A 143 -6.28 -20.84 2.40
CA GLU A 143 -5.44 -21.39 1.35
C GLU A 143 -5.74 -20.76 -0.01
N ALA A 144 -7.01 -20.56 -0.37
CA ALA A 144 -7.35 -19.84 -1.59
C ALA A 144 -6.85 -18.39 -1.56
N PHE A 145 -6.97 -17.71 -0.42
CA PHE A 145 -6.43 -16.36 -0.27
C PHE A 145 -4.91 -16.32 -0.39
N ARG A 146 -4.18 -17.28 0.20
CA ARG A 146 -2.72 -17.40 0.05
C ARG A 146 -2.31 -17.56 -1.41
N ARG A 147 -3.02 -18.41 -2.15
CA ARG A 147 -2.72 -18.71 -3.56
C ARG A 147 -3.09 -17.55 -4.48
N GLN A 148 -4.23 -16.91 -4.24
CA GLN A 148 -4.77 -15.84 -5.08
C GLN A 148 -5.38 -14.74 -4.19
N PRO A 149 -4.57 -13.78 -3.71
CA PRO A 149 -5.06 -12.78 -2.76
C PRO A 149 -5.98 -11.71 -3.37
N HIS A 150 -6.14 -11.65 -4.70
CA HIS A 150 -6.78 -10.54 -5.42
C HIS A 150 -8.28 -10.73 -5.64
#